data_AF-A0A969DWK6-F1
#
_entry.id   AF-A0A969DWK6-F1
#
_cell.length_a   1.000
_cell.length_b   1.000
_cell.length_c   1.000
_cell.angle_alpha   90.00
_cell.angle_beta   90.00
_cell.angle_gamma   90.00
#
_symmetry.space_group_name_H-M   'P 1'
#
loop_
_entity.id
_entity.type
_entity.pdbx_description
1 polymer ?
#
loop_
_entity_poly.entity_id
_entity_poly.type
_entity_poly.pdbx_seq_one_letter_code
_entity_poly.pdbx_strand_id
1 'polypeptide(L)'
;MAFNANDFRKTLTYRQTAPVPQLQAELIQALNLYRRVEYQYNLYTVGLIVFIAAPVLALFSIHWLGDLSWVLILAFSLLAMVTGSLRHRARQFQFPRDRQRLFSRLLELVERDLDGDAPLDVELYLGDRTFGDRSHQSKTVQQRPHPDRPGWQLEERRLPWFTIKGRFSDNSLFSLKFVERLAIASPTVPDSPAANAPWPQTPQASPQCRCSGFDLNLQLHVSPERYGSLTPLQPHLAEAVRLLPGATLRRYYSSDQDLSLTVMLPEAFTASAIYQTTVMLMLSAYHILNLAAQLPRRVLAPTEPLSGLEAWING
;
A
#
# COMPACT_ATOMS: atom_id res chain seq x y z
N MET A 1 7.15 18.39 14.75
CA MET A 1 5.74 18.84 14.81
C MET A 1 4.92 17.77 15.51
N ALA A 2 3.92 18.11 16.33
CA ALA A 2 3.10 17.10 16.99
C ALA A 2 2.08 16.48 16.01
N PHE A 3 1.78 15.19 16.18
CA PHE A 3 0.76 14.47 15.40
C PHE A 3 -0.62 15.16 15.49
N ASN A 4 -1.16 15.60 14.34
CA ASN A 4 -2.51 16.18 14.28
C ASN A 4 -3.56 15.13 13.93
N ALA A 5 -4.27 14.64 14.96
CA ALA A 5 -5.31 13.63 14.80
C ALA A 5 -6.49 14.08 13.91
N ASN A 6 -6.78 15.38 13.84
CA ASN A 6 -7.89 15.90 13.04
C ASN A 6 -7.58 15.85 11.53
N ASP A 7 -6.36 16.20 11.16
CA ASP A 7 -5.91 16.15 9.76
C ASP A 7 -5.80 14.69 9.32
N PHE A 8 -5.23 13.84 10.17
CA PHE A 8 -5.15 12.40 9.91
C PHE A 8 -6.53 11.76 9.69
N ARG A 9 -7.55 12.14 10.47
CA ARG A 9 -8.93 11.65 10.26
C ARG A 9 -9.53 12.08 8.93
N LYS A 10 -9.13 13.23 8.37
CA LYS A 10 -9.66 13.73 7.09
C LYS A 10 -8.94 13.12 5.90
N THR A 11 -7.61 13.05 5.95
CA THR A 11 -6.78 12.66 4.80
C THR A 11 -6.36 11.20 4.82
N LEU A 12 -6.49 10.53 5.98
CA LEU A 12 -6.04 9.15 6.19
C LEU A 12 -4.57 8.93 5.81
N THR A 13 -3.80 10.01 5.79
CA THR A 13 -2.40 10.05 5.42
C THR A 13 -1.62 10.55 6.62
N TYR A 14 -0.67 9.74 7.08
CA TYR A 14 0.28 10.13 8.10
C TYR A 14 1.57 10.55 7.40
N ARG A 15 1.98 11.81 7.54
CA ARG A 15 3.21 12.35 6.97
C ARG A 15 3.99 13.04 8.06
N GLN A 16 5.23 12.62 8.27
CA GLN A 16 6.06 13.15 9.35
C GLN A 16 7.54 12.94 9.04
N THR A 17 8.36 13.92 9.45
CA THR A 17 9.82 13.78 9.48
C THR A 17 10.30 13.80 10.93
N ALA A 18 10.75 12.66 11.44
CA ALA A 18 11.17 12.50 12.83
C ALA A 18 12.09 11.27 13.03
N PRO A 19 12.81 11.17 14.17
CA PRO A 19 13.53 9.96 14.54
C PRO A 19 12.61 8.75 14.71
N VAL A 20 13.14 7.54 14.53
CA VAL A 20 12.36 6.29 14.57
C VAL A 20 11.56 6.11 15.87
N PRO A 21 12.13 6.33 17.08
CA PRO A 21 11.37 6.15 18.33
C PRO A 21 10.14 7.07 18.40
N GLN A 22 10.26 8.30 17.90
CA GLN A 22 9.14 9.24 17.84
C GLN A 22 8.07 8.77 16.84
N LEU A 23 8.49 8.33 15.64
CA LEU A 23 7.56 7.81 14.63
C LEU A 23 6.80 6.58 15.13
N GLN A 24 7.47 5.66 15.85
CA GLN A 24 6.84 4.50 16.45
C GLN A 24 5.83 4.90 17.53
N ALA A 25 6.17 5.84 18.42
CA ALA A 25 5.26 6.35 19.44
C ALA A 25 4.01 7.00 18.83
N GLU A 26 4.18 7.82 17.79
CA GLU A 26 3.06 8.43 17.05
C GLU A 26 2.21 7.38 16.32
N LEU A 27 2.84 6.36 15.73
CA LEU A 27 2.12 5.24 15.09
C LEU A 27 1.28 4.46 16.10
N ILE A 28 1.77 4.25 17.33
CA ILE A 28 1.01 3.63 18.42
C ILE A 28 -0.20 4.49 18.80
N GLN A 29 -0.06 5.82 18.84
CA GLN A 29 -1.19 6.71 19.09
C GLN A 29 -2.23 6.61 17.96
N ALA A 30 -1.80 6.58 16.70
CA ALA A 30 -2.69 6.36 15.56
C ALA A 30 -3.40 4.99 15.63
N LEU A 31 -2.70 3.94 16.06
CA LEU A 31 -3.27 2.60 16.30
C LEU A 31 -4.34 2.60 17.40
N ASN A 32 -4.12 3.34 18.49
CA ASN A 32 -5.10 3.44 19.57
C ASN A 32 -6.37 4.17 19.12
N LEU A 33 -6.23 5.22 18.31
CA LEU A 33 -7.37 5.88 17.67
C LEU A 33 -8.14 4.92 16.76
N TYR A 34 -7.44 4.12 15.97
CA TYR A 34 -8.04 3.10 15.11
C TYR A 34 -8.79 2.03 15.90
N ARG A 35 -8.18 1.46 16.95
CA ARG A 35 -8.81 0.43 17.79
C ARG A 35 -10.14 0.91 18.37
N ARG A 36 -10.24 2.20 18.72
CA ARG A 36 -11.48 2.81 19.18
C ARG A 36 -12.55 2.84 18.08
N VAL A 37 -12.18 3.18 16.85
CA VAL A 37 -13.13 3.20 15.72
C VAL A 37 -13.57 1.79 15.34
N GLU A 38 -12.67 0.82 15.37
CA GLU A 38 -13.01 -0.59 15.12
C GLU A 38 -13.96 -1.15 16.18
N TYR A 39 -13.72 -0.83 17.46
CA TYR A 39 -14.63 -1.18 18.54
C TYR A 39 -16.02 -0.56 18.35
N GLN A 40 -16.09 0.73 18.00
CA GLN A 40 -17.35 1.41 17.68
C GLN A 40 -18.08 0.76 16.50
N TYR A 41 -17.36 0.44 15.43
CA TYR A 41 -17.93 -0.25 14.27
C TYR A 41 -18.52 -1.62 14.65
N ASN A 42 -17.80 -2.41 15.45
CA ASN A 42 -18.27 -3.72 15.92
C ASN A 42 -19.49 -3.56 16.83
N LEU A 43 -19.48 -2.59 17.74
CA LEU A 43 -20.62 -2.26 18.59
C LEU A 43 -21.85 -1.87 17.76
N TYR A 44 -21.70 -1.00 16.75
CA TYR A 44 -22.79 -0.61 15.85
C TYR A 44 -23.26 -1.78 14.98
N THR A 45 -22.36 -2.69 14.62
CA THR A 45 -22.71 -3.91 13.86
C THR A 45 -23.59 -4.84 14.70
N VAL A 46 -23.21 -5.10 15.95
CA VAL A 46 -24.02 -5.89 16.89
C VAL A 46 -25.34 -5.19 17.17
N GLY A 47 -25.31 -3.88 17.44
CA GLY A 47 -26.51 -3.07 17.65
C GLY A 47 -27.48 -3.13 16.47
N LEU A 48 -26.98 -2.99 15.24
CA LEU A 48 -27.78 -3.11 14.03
C LEU A 48 -28.45 -4.49 13.93
N ILE A 49 -27.71 -5.58 14.20
CA ILE A 49 -28.27 -6.95 14.17
C ILE A 49 -29.40 -7.07 15.18
N VAL A 50 -29.20 -6.59 16.42
CA VAL A 50 -30.23 -6.62 17.48
C VAL A 50 -31.46 -5.79 17.08
N PHE A 51 -31.25 -4.58 16.57
CA PHE A 51 -32.34 -3.68 16.18
C PHE A 51 -33.09 -4.11 14.92
N ILE A 52 -32.52 -5.00 14.09
CA ILE A 52 -33.23 -5.65 13.00
C ILE A 52 -33.94 -6.93 13.48
N ALA A 53 -33.33 -7.70 14.38
CA ALA A 53 -33.93 -8.94 14.89
C ALA A 53 -35.14 -8.69 15.82
N ALA A 54 -35.07 -7.66 16.67
CA ALA A 54 -36.15 -7.29 17.58
C ALA A 54 -37.52 -7.01 16.91
N PRO A 55 -37.61 -6.18 15.83
CA PRO A 55 -38.88 -5.96 15.15
C PRO A 55 -39.38 -7.22 14.42
N VAL A 56 -38.48 -8.06 13.91
CA VAL A 56 -38.86 -9.35 13.32
C VAL A 56 -39.51 -10.25 14.37
N LEU A 57 -38.94 -10.33 15.58
CA LEU A 57 -39.56 -11.07 16.70
C LEU A 57 -40.88 -10.44 17.15
N ALA A 58 -40.97 -9.11 17.22
CA ALA A 58 -42.19 -8.40 17.60
C ALA A 58 -43.35 -8.68 16.62
N LEU A 59 -43.07 -8.86 15.32
CA LEU A 59 -44.06 -9.26 14.32
C LEU A 59 -44.66 -10.65 14.62
N PHE A 60 -43.85 -11.60 15.14
CA PHE A 60 -44.37 -12.91 15.57
C PHE A 60 -45.19 -12.83 16.86
N SER A 61 -44.95 -11.82 17.69
CA SER A 61 -45.66 -11.60 18.96
C SER A 61 -46.84 -10.63 18.86
N ILE A 62 -47.24 -10.22 17.64
CA ILE A 62 -48.30 -9.21 17.42
C ILE A 62 -49.62 -9.57 18.10
N HIS A 63 -49.95 -10.87 18.13
CA HIS A 63 -51.18 -11.40 18.72
C HIS A 63 -51.22 -11.27 20.25
N TRP A 64 -50.06 -11.19 20.90
CA TRP A 64 -49.94 -11.10 22.36
C TRP A 64 -49.78 -9.65 22.83
N LEU A 65 -49.06 -8.84 22.06
CA LEU A 65 -48.66 -7.49 22.45
C LEU A 65 -49.59 -6.39 21.89
N GLY A 66 -50.45 -6.73 20.92
CA GLY A 66 -51.39 -5.76 20.32
C GLY A 66 -50.68 -4.53 19.76
N ASP A 67 -51.24 -3.34 19.98
CA ASP A 67 -50.72 -2.08 19.43
C ASP A 67 -49.31 -1.71 19.92
N LEU A 68 -48.88 -2.25 21.07
CA LEU A 68 -47.52 -2.03 21.59
C LEU A 68 -46.46 -2.58 20.62
N SER A 69 -46.77 -3.64 19.89
CA SER A 69 -45.87 -4.22 18.89
C SER A 69 -45.49 -3.23 17.79
N TRP A 70 -46.44 -2.41 17.31
CA TRP A 70 -46.20 -1.39 16.30
C TRP A 70 -45.27 -0.28 16.80
N VAL A 71 -45.46 0.16 18.05
CA VAL A 71 -44.58 1.16 18.69
C VAL A 71 -43.15 0.62 18.80
N LEU A 72 -42.98 -0.64 19.22
CA LEU A 72 -41.67 -1.28 19.31
C LEU A 72 -41.02 -1.42 17.94
N ILE A 73 -41.77 -1.82 16.91
CA ILE A 73 -41.25 -1.94 15.54
C ILE A 73 -40.72 -0.59 15.03
N LEU A 74 -41.48 0.50 15.22
CA LEU A 74 -41.06 1.84 14.83
C LEU A 74 -39.81 2.31 15.60
N ALA A 75 -39.78 2.11 16.92
CA ALA A 75 -38.64 2.49 17.75
C ALA A 75 -37.36 1.74 17.33
N PHE A 76 -37.43 0.42 17.15
CA PHE A 76 -36.29 -0.38 16.72
C PHE A 76 -35.86 -0.08 15.28
N SER A 77 -36.81 0.24 14.38
CA SER A 77 -36.49 0.66 13.02
C SER A 77 -35.70 1.98 12.98
N LEU A 78 -36.07 2.95 13.81
CA LEU A 78 -35.33 4.21 13.96
C LEU A 78 -33.91 3.97 14.50
N LEU A 79 -33.79 3.12 15.53
CA LEU A 79 -32.50 2.71 16.10
C LEU A 79 -31.62 1.98 15.07
N ALA A 80 -32.21 1.11 14.24
CA ALA A 80 -31.51 0.43 13.15
C ALA A 80 -31.01 1.44 12.09
N MET A 81 -31.83 2.44 11.75
CA MET A 81 -31.43 3.50 10.81
C MET A 81 -30.26 4.33 11.35
N VAL A 82 -30.33 4.76 12.61
CA VAL A 82 -29.26 5.55 13.26
C VAL A 82 -27.98 4.74 13.37
N THR A 83 -28.05 3.51 13.89
CA THR A 83 -26.86 2.63 14.00
C THR A 83 -26.29 2.25 12.63
N GLY A 84 -27.13 2.05 11.62
CA GLY A 84 -26.71 1.83 10.23
C GLY A 84 -25.94 3.02 9.67
N SER A 85 -26.41 4.24 9.90
CA SER A 85 -25.71 5.47 9.50
C SER A 85 -24.36 5.63 10.22
N LEU A 86 -24.33 5.41 11.53
CA LEU A 86 -23.10 5.43 12.32
C LEU A 86 -22.12 4.34 11.90
N ARG A 87 -22.60 3.13 11.61
CA ARG A 87 -21.81 2.02 11.05
C ARG A 87 -21.24 2.39 9.69
N HIS A 88 -22.04 3.00 8.81
CA HIS A 88 -21.60 3.42 7.49
C HIS A 88 -20.46 4.44 7.59
N ARG A 89 -20.61 5.44 8.48
CA ARG A 89 -19.52 6.40 8.78
C ARG A 89 -18.29 5.71 9.37
N ALA A 90 -18.46 4.80 10.33
CA ALA A 90 -17.34 4.08 10.94
C ALA A 90 -16.61 3.14 9.97
N ARG A 91 -17.31 2.62 8.95
CA ARG A 91 -16.73 1.76 7.91
C ARG A 91 -15.65 2.47 7.09
N GLN A 92 -15.80 3.77 6.87
CA GLN A 92 -14.83 4.58 6.10
C GLN A 92 -13.44 4.65 6.77
N PHE A 93 -13.35 4.26 8.04
CA PHE A 93 -12.12 4.28 8.84
C PHE A 93 -11.55 2.87 9.09
N GLN A 94 -12.00 1.86 8.33
CA GLN A 94 -11.43 0.51 8.43
C GLN A 94 -10.14 0.40 7.63
N PHE A 95 -9.04 0.25 8.35
CA PHE A 95 -7.71 0.04 7.77
C PHE A 95 -7.29 -1.42 7.87
N PRO A 96 -6.56 -1.96 6.89
CA PRO A 96 -6.00 -3.30 7.03
C PRO A 96 -4.86 -3.27 8.07
N ARG A 97 -5.06 -3.96 9.20
CA ARG A 97 -4.10 -4.07 10.32
C ARG A 97 -2.69 -4.50 9.85
N ASP A 98 -2.64 -5.27 8.77
CA ASP A 98 -1.40 -5.79 8.20
C ASP A 98 -0.49 -4.68 7.62
N ARG A 99 -1.07 -3.60 7.07
CA ARG A 99 -0.28 -2.47 6.53
C ARG A 99 0.55 -1.80 7.62
N GLN A 100 -0.06 -1.59 8.78
CA GLN A 100 0.57 -0.90 9.91
C GLN A 100 1.64 -1.76 10.58
N ARG A 101 1.37 -3.05 10.79
CA ARG A 101 2.34 -4.00 11.33
C ARG A 101 3.54 -4.19 10.40
N LEU A 102 3.30 -4.22 9.09
CA LEU A 102 4.39 -4.24 8.11
C LEU A 102 5.22 -2.95 8.22
N PHE A 103 4.55 -1.80 8.25
CA PHE A 103 5.21 -0.51 8.33
C PHE A 103 6.07 -0.35 9.59
N SER A 104 5.56 -0.74 10.76
CA SER A 104 6.33 -0.68 12.02
C SER A 104 7.58 -1.56 11.97
N ARG A 105 7.46 -2.80 11.47
CA ARG A 105 8.61 -3.71 11.31
C ARG A 105 9.64 -3.18 10.33
N LEU A 106 9.21 -2.47 9.28
CA LEU A 106 10.13 -1.85 8.34
C LEU A 106 10.85 -0.65 8.95
N LEU A 107 10.21 0.12 9.83
CA LEU A 107 10.90 1.14 10.61
C LEU A 107 11.97 0.54 11.51
N GLU A 108 11.66 -0.53 12.25
CA GLU A 108 12.63 -1.27 13.09
C GLU A 108 13.79 -1.85 12.27
N LEU A 109 13.52 -2.29 11.04
CA LEU A 109 14.55 -2.79 10.13
C LEU A 109 15.52 -1.66 9.73
N VAL A 110 14.97 -0.53 9.28
CA VAL A 110 15.75 0.62 8.81
C VAL A 110 16.53 1.27 9.95
N GLU A 111 15.94 1.36 11.15
CA GLU A 111 16.56 1.92 12.35
C GLU A 111 17.96 1.36 12.64
N ARG A 112 18.19 0.09 12.31
CA ARG A 112 19.47 -0.59 12.52
C ARG A 112 20.62 0.00 11.72
N ASP A 113 20.32 0.61 10.58
CA ASP A 113 21.32 1.14 9.64
C ASP A 113 21.40 2.68 9.67
N LEU A 114 20.58 3.34 10.50
CA LEU A 114 20.59 4.80 10.70
C LEU A 114 21.65 5.22 11.72
N ASP A 115 22.09 6.47 11.60
CA ASP A 115 22.95 7.09 12.61
C ASP A 115 22.10 7.65 13.76
N GLY A 116 21.95 6.87 14.84
CA GLY A 116 21.26 7.29 16.06
C GLY A 116 19.90 7.95 15.80
N ASP A 117 19.78 9.24 16.14
CA ASP A 117 18.55 10.03 16.00
C ASP A 117 18.35 10.64 14.60
N ALA A 118 18.95 10.06 13.55
CA ALA A 118 18.76 10.53 12.18
C ALA A 118 17.27 10.56 11.80
N PRO A 119 16.75 11.70 11.31
CA PRO A 119 15.33 11.83 10.99
C PRO A 119 14.98 11.03 9.73
N LEU A 120 13.85 10.33 9.78
CA LEU A 120 13.22 9.70 8.61
C LEU A 120 12.04 10.53 8.13
N ASP A 121 11.94 10.75 6.83
CA ASP A 121 10.75 11.27 6.15
C ASP A 121 9.82 10.11 5.79
N VAL A 122 8.69 10.03 6.48
CA VAL A 122 7.70 8.97 6.35
C VAL A 122 6.40 9.51 5.82
N GLU A 123 5.84 8.78 4.86
CA GLU A 123 4.46 8.93 4.40
C GLU A 123 3.78 7.57 4.48
N LEU A 124 2.69 7.44 5.24
CA LEU A 124 1.89 6.23 5.37
C LEU A 124 0.45 6.54 4.96
N TYR A 125 -0.04 5.74 4.02
CA TYR A 125 -1.35 5.88 3.39
C TYR A 125 -2.28 4.78 3.89
N LEU A 126 -3.29 5.18 4.66
CA LEU A 126 -4.22 4.24 5.29
C LEU A 126 -5.59 4.21 4.60
N GLY A 127 -5.82 4.98 3.54
CA GLY A 127 -7.10 4.99 2.81
C GLY A 127 -7.65 3.60 2.44
N ASP A 128 -8.98 3.49 2.46
CA ASP A 128 -9.73 2.28 2.12
C ASP A 128 -9.54 1.90 0.64
N ARG A 129 -9.64 0.60 0.36
CA ARG A 129 -9.66 -0.02 -0.98
C ARG A 129 -10.98 0.21 -1.71
N THR A 130 -12.02 0.70 -1.03
CA THR A 130 -13.36 0.74 -1.60
C THR A 130 -13.51 1.80 -2.70
N PHE A 131 -14.21 1.38 -3.75
CA PHE A 131 -14.61 2.22 -4.87
C PHE A 131 -15.26 3.51 -4.39
N GLY A 132 -14.82 4.61 -4.98
CA GLY A 132 -15.63 5.81 -5.12
C GLY A 132 -15.12 7.03 -4.39
N ASP A 133 -14.18 6.90 -3.46
CA ASP A 133 -13.56 8.11 -2.94
C ASP A 133 -12.50 8.58 -3.95
N ARG A 134 -12.88 9.58 -4.75
CA ARG A 134 -12.01 10.36 -5.63
C ARG A 134 -10.96 11.14 -4.82
N SER A 135 -10.78 10.85 -3.54
CA SER A 135 -9.82 11.46 -2.63
C SER A 135 -8.39 11.01 -2.97
N HIS A 136 -7.91 11.61 -4.05
CA HIS A 136 -6.59 12.22 -4.19
C HIS A 136 -5.32 11.39 -4.40
N GLN A 137 -5.31 10.04 -4.39
CA GLN A 137 -3.99 9.35 -4.44
C GLN A 137 -3.86 8.12 -5.34
N SER A 138 -4.94 7.56 -5.87
CA SER A 138 -4.82 6.50 -6.87
C SER A 138 -4.56 7.10 -8.25
N LYS A 139 -3.38 6.85 -8.83
CA LYS A 139 -3.09 7.25 -10.22
C LYS A 139 -3.54 6.15 -11.17
N THR A 140 -4.41 6.50 -12.12
CA THR A 140 -4.70 5.65 -13.29
C THR A 140 -3.44 5.58 -14.14
N VAL A 141 -2.91 4.37 -14.30
CA VAL A 141 -1.66 4.13 -15.05
C VAL A 141 -1.96 3.70 -16.48
N GLN A 142 -3.01 2.90 -16.65
CA GLN A 142 -3.39 2.37 -17.95
C GLN A 142 -4.88 2.09 -17.98
N GLN A 143 -5.49 2.33 -19.14
CA GLN A 143 -6.87 1.96 -19.44
C GLN A 143 -6.86 1.21 -20.78
N ARG A 144 -7.47 0.03 -20.81
CA ARG A 144 -7.52 -0.83 -22.01
C ARG A 144 -8.87 -1.54 -22.10
N PRO A 145 -9.34 -1.93 -23.29
CA PRO A 145 -10.52 -2.78 -23.40
C PRO A 145 -10.31 -4.09 -22.65
N HIS A 146 -11.36 -4.60 -22.01
CA HIS A 146 -11.30 -5.88 -21.32
C HIS A 146 -11.12 -7.00 -22.35
N PRO A 147 -10.13 -7.91 -22.19
CA PRO A 147 -9.84 -8.93 -23.20
C PRO A 147 -11.02 -9.86 -23.47
N ASP A 148 -11.71 -10.28 -22.40
CA ASP A 148 -12.76 -11.31 -22.49
C ASP A 148 -14.20 -10.76 -22.42
N ARG A 149 -14.38 -9.43 -22.28
CA ARG A 149 -15.70 -8.82 -22.06
C ARG A 149 -15.89 -7.62 -22.99
N PRO A 150 -16.59 -7.80 -24.13
CA PRO A 150 -16.86 -6.69 -25.03
C PRO A 150 -17.69 -5.62 -24.31
N GLY A 151 -17.40 -4.34 -24.57
CA GLY A 151 -18.06 -3.23 -23.89
C GLY A 151 -17.63 -3.03 -22.44
N TRP A 152 -16.55 -3.67 -21.98
CA TRP A 152 -15.91 -3.39 -20.69
C TRP A 152 -14.50 -2.84 -20.89
N GLN A 153 -14.07 -2.04 -19.93
CA GLN A 153 -12.72 -1.51 -19.82
C GLN A 153 -12.05 -2.05 -18.57
N LEU A 154 -10.75 -2.28 -18.68
CA LEU A 154 -9.87 -2.62 -17.59
C LEU A 154 -8.95 -1.43 -17.31
N GLU A 155 -9.04 -0.88 -16.12
CA GLU A 155 -8.24 0.21 -15.61
C GLU A 155 -7.23 -0.33 -14.58
N GLU A 156 -5.94 -0.05 -14.78
CA GLU A 156 -4.91 -0.31 -13.78
C GLU A 156 -4.67 0.94 -12.94
N ARG A 157 -4.89 0.83 -11.63
CA ARG A 157 -4.60 1.89 -10.66
C ARG A 157 -3.46 1.49 -9.74
N ARG A 158 -2.69 2.49 -9.31
CA ARG A 158 -1.65 2.34 -8.29
C ARG A 158 -2.04 3.11 -7.05
N LEU A 159 -2.09 2.41 -5.92
CA LEU A 159 -2.41 2.96 -4.61
C LEU A 159 -1.16 2.92 -3.73
N PRO A 160 -0.57 4.07 -3.37
CA PRO A 160 0.58 4.08 -2.47
C PRO A 160 0.17 3.53 -1.09
N TRP A 161 1.04 2.73 -0.49
CA TRP A 161 0.88 2.25 0.88
C TRP A 161 1.76 3.04 1.82
N PHE A 162 3.04 3.16 1.51
CA PHE A 162 3.96 3.99 2.27
C PHE A 162 5.16 4.41 1.45
N THR A 163 5.84 5.44 1.94
CA THR A 163 7.17 5.87 1.54
C THR A 163 7.99 6.11 2.80
N ILE A 164 9.20 5.55 2.85
CA ILE A 164 10.20 5.81 3.89
C ILE A 164 11.42 6.36 3.19
N LYS A 165 11.85 7.56 3.55
CA LYS A 165 13.10 8.14 3.08
C LYS A 165 13.97 8.51 4.26
N GLY A 166 15.28 8.45 4.06
CA GLY A 166 16.22 8.82 5.10
C GLY A 166 17.65 8.80 4.58
N ARG A 167 18.57 8.90 5.53
CA ARG A 167 20.00 8.80 5.30
C ARG A 167 20.55 7.73 6.23
N PHE A 168 21.27 6.76 5.67
CA PHE A 168 21.97 5.76 6.46
C PHE A 168 23.21 6.38 7.15
N SER A 169 23.77 5.67 8.13
CA SER A 169 25.00 6.07 8.86
C SER A 169 26.22 6.34 7.98
N ASP A 170 26.11 5.83 6.77
CA ASP A 170 27.09 5.73 5.74
C ASP A 170 27.02 6.94 4.76
N ASN A 171 26.12 7.90 5.08
CA ASN A 171 25.70 9.09 4.32
C ASN A 171 24.92 8.85 3.02
N SER A 172 24.63 7.60 2.66
CA SER A 172 23.79 7.28 1.51
C SER A 172 22.33 7.64 1.79
N LEU A 173 21.68 8.27 0.83
CA LEU A 173 20.25 8.55 0.88
C LEU A 173 19.49 7.33 0.37
N PHE A 174 18.37 7.02 1.01
CA PHE A 174 17.49 5.95 0.54
C PHE A 174 16.04 6.41 0.47
N SER A 175 15.28 5.75 -0.40
CA SER A 175 13.83 5.88 -0.53
C SER A 175 13.22 4.52 -0.80
N LEU A 176 12.47 4.00 0.15
CA LEU A 176 11.66 2.79 0.03
C LEU A 176 10.20 3.16 -0.19
N LYS A 177 9.62 2.73 -1.31
CA LYS A 177 8.22 2.98 -1.67
C LYS A 177 7.49 1.67 -1.88
N PHE A 178 6.29 1.56 -1.32
CA PHE A 178 5.43 0.40 -1.51
C PHE A 178 4.08 0.82 -2.08
N VAL A 179 3.67 0.15 -3.15
CA VAL A 179 2.49 0.52 -3.94
C VAL A 179 1.69 -0.74 -4.25
N GLU A 180 0.39 -0.70 -3.99
CA GLU A 180 -0.56 -1.74 -4.39
C GLU A 180 -1.07 -1.46 -5.81
N ARG A 181 -1.15 -2.52 -6.63
CA ARG A 181 -1.70 -2.48 -7.97
C ARG A 181 -3.12 -3.02 -7.92
N LEU A 182 -4.06 -2.23 -8.43
CA LEU A 182 -5.47 -2.59 -8.51
C LEU A 182 -5.85 -2.69 -9.98
N ALA A 183 -6.60 -3.72 -10.32
CA ALA A 183 -7.24 -3.90 -11.62
C ALA A 183 -8.74 -3.69 -11.46
N ILE A 184 -9.28 -2.69 -12.15
CA ILE A 184 -10.69 -2.30 -12.10
C ILE A 184 -11.32 -2.62 -13.45
N ALA A 185 -12.25 -3.56 -13.48
CA ALA A 185 -13.08 -3.82 -14.64
C ALA A 185 -14.40 -3.06 -14.51
N SER A 186 -14.71 -2.19 -15.47
CA SER A 186 -15.96 -1.41 -15.50
C SER A 186 -16.59 -1.45 -16.90
N PRO A 187 -17.92 -1.41 -17.02
CA PRO A 187 -18.57 -1.27 -18.31
C PRO A 187 -18.17 0.06 -18.97
N THR A 188 -17.94 0.04 -20.28
CA THR A 188 -17.76 1.24 -21.11
C THR A 188 -19.10 1.97 -21.14
N VAL A 189 -19.18 3.14 -20.52
CA VAL A 189 -20.33 4.03 -20.73
C VAL A 189 -20.13 4.68 -22.10
N PRO A 190 -21.05 4.51 -23.06
CA PRO A 190 -20.95 5.22 -24.33
C PRO A 190 -21.13 6.73 -24.10
N ASP A 191 -20.22 7.54 -24.64
CA ASP A 191 -20.20 9.01 -24.54
C ASP A 191 -21.35 9.73 -25.31
N SER A 192 -22.42 9.02 -25.69
CA SER A 192 -23.46 9.60 -26.56
C SER A 192 -24.48 10.43 -25.77
N PRO A 193 -24.75 11.69 -26.19
CA PRO A 193 -25.80 12.54 -25.65
C PRO A 193 -27.17 12.15 -26.23
N ALA A 194 -27.60 10.90 -26.05
CA ALA A 194 -28.92 10.43 -26.45
C ALA A 194 -29.82 10.34 -25.22
N ALA A 195 -30.20 11.50 -24.67
CA ALA A 195 -31.03 11.66 -23.49
C ALA A 195 -32.51 11.22 -23.68
N ASN A 196 -32.91 10.64 -24.81
CA ASN A 196 -34.33 10.48 -25.17
C ASN A 196 -34.68 9.09 -25.76
N ALA A 197 -34.14 7.98 -25.24
CA ALA A 197 -34.61 6.64 -25.60
C ALA A 197 -35.36 6.00 -24.42
N PRO A 198 -36.66 5.65 -24.57
CA PRO A 198 -37.48 5.07 -23.50
C PRO A 198 -37.41 3.54 -23.52
N TRP A 199 -36.24 2.94 -23.26
CA TRP A 199 -36.11 1.48 -23.10
C TRP A 199 -34.98 1.13 -22.11
N PRO A 200 -35.02 -0.07 -21.51
CA PRO A 200 -34.86 -0.27 -20.08
C PRO A 200 -33.39 -0.12 -19.68
N GLN A 201 -33.17 0.64 -18.61
CA GLN A 201 -31.89 0.72 -17.92
C GLN A 201 -31.53 -0.70 -17.44
N THR A 202 -30.72 -1.42 -18.22
CA THR A 202 -30.10 -2.66 -17.76
C THR A 202 -29.35 -2.36 -16.47
N PRO A 203 -29.39 -3.24 -15.45
CA PRO A 203 -28.72 -2.99 -14.18
C PRO A 203 -27.26 -2.64 -14.47
N GLN A 204 -26.85 -1.40 -14.16
CA GLN A 204 -25.46 -0.98 -14.31
C GLN A 204 -24.61 -1.95 -13.50
N ALA A 205 -23.91 -2.84 -14.19
CA ALA A 205 -23.06 -3.82 -13.55
C ALA A 205 -22.00 -3.05 -12.76
N SER A 206 -21.98 -3.27 -11.44
CA SER A 206 -21.03 -2.59 -10.56
C SER A 206 -19.61 -2.92 -10.98
N PRO A 207 -18.69 -1.93 -11.00
CA PRO A 207 -17.31 -2.17 -11.37
C PRO A 207 -16.67 -3.17 -10.39
N GLN A 208 -15.83 -4.06 -10.93
CA GLN A 208 -15.14 -5.10 -10.18
C GLN A 208 -13.68 -4.68 -9.96
N CYS A 209 -13.28 -4.46 -8.70
CA CYS A 209 -11.89 -4.16 -8.33
C CYS A 209 -11.27 -5.42 -7.74
N ARG A 210 -10.08 -5.77 -8.22
CA ARG A 210 -9.25 -6.84 -7.67
C ARG A 210 -7.83 -6.32 -7.48
N CYS A 211 -7.16 -6.77 -6.42
CA CYS A 211 -5.73 -6.53 -6.30
C CYS A 211 -5.02 -7.38 -7.37
N SER A 212 -4.07 -6.79 -8.09
CA SER A 212 -3.28 -7.50 -9.10
C SER A 212 -1.84 -7.74 -8.63
N GLY A 213 -1.46 -7.21 -7.47
CA GLY A 213 -0.15 -7.39 -6.85
C GLY A 213 0.36 -6.10 -6.22
N PHE A 214 1.67 -6.06 -5.97
CA PHE A 214 2.35 -4.94 -5.34
C PHE A 214 3.65 -4.62 -6.07
N ASP A 215 4.04 -3.35 -6.05
CA ASP A 215 5.36 -2.88 -6.48
C ASP A 215 6.11 -2.37 -5.22
N LEU A 216 7.29 -2.92 -4.96
CA LEU A 216 8.25 -2.46 -3.94
C LEU A 216 9.44 -1.81 -4.66
N ASN A 217 9.66 -0.53 -4.42
CA ASN A 217 10.73 0.23 -5.06
C ASN A 217 11.73 0.73 -4.00
N LEU A 218 12.97 0.27 -4.13
CA LEU A 218 14.12 0.74 -3.36
C LEU A 218 14.98 1.63 -4.26
N GLN A 219 15.23 2.85 -3.81
CA GLN A 219 16.16 3.78 -4.45
C GLN A 219 17.24 4.15 -3.45
N LEU A 220 18.50 4.04 -3.86
CA LEU A 220 19.67 4.45 -3.09
C LEU A 220 20.43 5.49 -3.91
N HIS A 221 20.93 6.52 -3.23
CA HIS A 221 21.86 7.50 -3.77
C HIS A 221 23.09 7.51 -2.87
N VAL A 222 24.23 7.11 -3.41
CA VAL A 222 25.45 6.79 -2.67
C VAL A 222 26.59 7.73 -3.07
N SER A 223 27.53 7.95 -2.14
CA SER A 223 28.73 8.72 -2.46
C SER A 223 29.68 7.92 -3.36
N PRO A 224 30.09 8.47 -4.51
CA PRO A 224 31.03 7.80 -5.42
C PRO A 224 32.42 7.65 -4.81
N GLU A 225 32.77 8.48 -3.82
CA GLU A 225 34.06 8.39 -3.11
C GLU A 225 34.19 7.07 -2.36
N ARG A 226 33.07 6.53 -1.87
CA ARG A 226 33.04 5.32 -1.05
C ARG A 226 32.75 4.06 -1.86
N TYR A 227 31.82 4.13 -2.81
CA TYR A 227 31.34 2.96 -3.53
C TYR A 227 31.83 2.85 -4.97
N GLY A 228 32.59 3.83 -5.48
CA GLY A 228 33.01 3.85 -6.87
C GLY A 228 31.83 4.08 -7.83
N SER A 229 31.97 3.64 -9.09
CA SER A 229 30.91 3.71 -10.10
C SER A 229 30.09 2.41 -10.09
N LEU A 230 28.76 2.52 -10.00
CA LEU A 230 27.86 1.36 -10.10
C LEU A 230 27.52 1.00 -11.55
N THR A 231 27.78 1.90 -12.52
CA THR A 231 27.46 1.72 -13.94
C THR A 231 27.97 0.39 -14.54
N PRO A 232 29.19 -0.10 -14.23
CA PRO A 232 29.67 -1.39 -14.73
C PRO A 232 28.85 -2.59 -14.24
N LEU A 233 28.10 -2.45 -13.15
CA LEU A 233 27.29 -3.52 -12.58
C LEU A 233 25.91 -3.65 -13.21
N GLN A 234 25.46 -2.63 -13.97
CA GLN A 234 24.17 -2.63 -14.66
C GLN A 234 23.81 -3.96 -15.36
N PRO A 235 24.69 -4.60 -16.16
CA PRO A 235 24.36 -5.86 -16.83
C PRO A 235 24.15 -7.03 -15.85
N HIS A 236 24.77 -7.01 -14.67
CA HIS A 236 24.74 -8.10 -13.69
C HIS A 236 23.72 -7.89 -12.56
N LEU A 237 23.06 -6.72 -12.51
CA LEU A 237 22.09 -6.41 -11.43
C LEU A 237 20.96 -7.44 -11.31
N ALA A 238 20.47 -7.96 -12.44
CA ALA A 238 19.38 -8.93 -12.42
C ALA A 238 19.76 -10.25 -11.74
N GLU A 239 21.01 -10.69 -11.90
CA GLU A 239 21.55 -11.92 -11.33
C GLU A 239 21.98 -11.74 -9.88
N ALA A 240 22.46 -10.54 -9.52
CA ALA A 240 22.89 -10.20 -8.17
C ALA A 240 21.73 -10.09 -7.18
N VAL A 241 20.53 -9.70 -7.64
CA VAL A 241 19.37 -9.51 -6.78
C VAL A 241 18.67 -10.84 -6.50
N ARG A 242 18.76 -11.30 -5.25
CA ARG A 242 18.07 -12.51 -4.78
C ARG A 242 16.74 -12.13 -4.13
N LEU A 243 15.66 -12.74 -4.59
CA LEU A 243 14.29 -12.49 -4.11
C LEU A 243 13.61 -13.78 -3.67
N LEU A 244 12.53 -13.64 -2.91
CA LEU A 244 11.69 -14.75 -2.51
C LEU A 244 10.98 -15.36 -3.74
N PRO A 245 10.74 -16.69 -3.79
CA PRO A 245 10.01 -17.31 -4.90
C PRO A 245 8.67 -16.62 -5.17
N GLY A 246 8.41 -16.31 -6.44
CA GLY A 246 7.21 -15.60 -6.90
C GLY A 246 7.34 -14.07 -6.93
N ALA A 247 8.32 -13.48 -6.22
CA ALA A 247 8.70 -12.09 -6.42
C ALA A 247 9.60 -11.98 -7.66
N THR A 248 9.44 -10.91 -8.44
CA THR A 248 10.20 -10.71 -9.68
C THR A 248 10.79 -9.31 -9.74
N LEU A 249 12.06 -9.19 -10.15
CA LEU A 249 12.68 -7.91 -10.38
C LEU A 249 12.14 -7.33 -11.71
N ARG A 250 11.35 -6.26 -11.62
CA ARG A 250 10.62 -5.69 -12.77
C ARG A 250 11.41 -4.58 -13.46
N ARG A 251 12.09 -3.73 -12.69
CA ARG A 251 12.94 -2.65 -13.20
C ARG A 251 14.16 -2.53 -12.32
N TYR A 252 15.30 -2.31 -12.94
CA TYR A 252 16.55 -2.05 -12.25
C TYR A 252 17.39 -1.07 -13.07
N TYR A 253 18.03 -0.15 -12.37
CA TYR A 253 18.87 0.87 -12.96
C TYR A 253 19.99 1.23 -11.98
N SER A 254 21.20 1.36 -12.51
CA SER A 254 22.36 1.88 -11.84
C SER A 254 22.96 2.99 -12.68
N SER A 255 23.32 4.09 -12.00
CA SER A 255 24.18 5.15 -12.50
C SER A 255 25.45 5.16 -11.66
N ASP A 256 26.35 6.12 -11.84
CA ASP A 256 27.54 6.22 -11.00
C ASP A 256 27.21 6.40 -9.50
N GLN A 257 26.06 6.97 -9.17
CA GLN A 257 25.67 7.31 -7.79
C GLN A 257 24.31 6.75 -7.37
N ASP A 258 23.47 6.33 -8.32
CA ASP A 258 22.12 5.87 -8.02
C ASP A 258 21.97 4.39 -8.26
N LEU A 259 21.26 3.71 -7.37
CA LEU A 259 20.77 2.35 -7.55
C LEU A 259 19.26 2.33 -7.32
N SER A 260 18.49 1.95 -8.34
CA SER A 260 17.04 1.82 -8.27
C SER A 260 16.64 0.39 -8.58
N LEU A 261 15.96 -0.27 -7.65
CA LEU A 261 15.45 -1.63 -7.80
C LEU A 261 13.93 -1.63 -7.55
N THR A 262 13.15 -2.08 -8.53
CA THR A 262 11.69 -2.25 -8.41
C THR A 262 11.33 -3.72 -8.54
N VAL A 263 10.77 -4.25 -7.47
CA VAL A 263 10.31 -5.64 -7.36
C VAL A 263 8.78 -5.68 -7.45
N MET A 264 8.26 -6.60 -8.26
CA MET A 264 6.84 -6.92 -8.32
C MET A 264 6.56 -8.13 -7.42
N LEU A 265 5.58 -7.99 -6.53
CA LEU A 265 5.07 -9.04 -5.66
C LEU A 265 3.66 -9.44 -6.12
N PRO A 266 3.29 -10.73 -6.07
CA PRO A 266 1.93 -11.16 -6.39
C PRO A 266 0.96 -10.84 -5.24
N GLU A 267 -0.34 -10.81 -5.53
CA GLU A 267 -1.41 -10.51 -4.55
C GLU A 267 -1.39 -11.44 -3.34
N ALA A 268 -1.02 -12.71 -3.55
CA ALA A 268 -1.01 -13.74 -2.50
C ALA A 268 0.06 -13.53 -1.40
N PHE A 269 0.95 -12.54 -1.56
CA PHE A 269 1.99 -12.29 -0.56
C PHE A 269 1.39 -11.71 0.72
N THR A 270 1.68 -12.38 1.83
CA THR A 270 1.34 -11.90 3.17
C THR A 270 2.27 -10.78 3.61
N ALA A 271 1.90 -10.03 4.67
CA ALA A 271 2.77 -9.01 5.25
C ALA A 271 4.16 -9.55 5.65
N SER A 272 4.26 -10.81 6.09
CA SER A 272 5.55 -11.44 6.40
C SER A 272 6.39 -11.70 5.16
N ALA A 273 5.78 -12.16 4.06
CA ALA A 273 6.48 -12.38 2.79
C ALA A 273 6.97 -11.04 2.18
N ILE A 274 6.18 -9.98 2.30
CA ILE A 274 6.56 -8.63 1.88
C ILE A 274 7.75 -8.13 2.71
N TYR A 275 7.70 -8.29 4.04
CA TYR A 275 8.81 -7.93 4.92
C TYR A 275 10.10 -8.70 4.56
N GLN A 276 10.02 -10.02 4.41
CA GLN A 276 11.17 -10.85 4.03
C GLN A 276 11.75 -10.43 2.68
N THR A 277 10.90 -10.15 1.69
CA THR A 277 11.35 -9.71 0.37
C THR A 277 12.01 -8.33 0.44
N THR A 278 11.53 -7.44 1.31
CA THR A 278 12.15 -6.13 1.56
C THR A 278 13.54 -6.29 2.17
N VAL A 279 13.69 -7.18 3.16
CA VAL A 279 15.00 -7.51 3.76
C VAL A 279 15.96 -8.06 2.70
N MET A 280 15.52 -9.03 1.90
CA MET A 280 16.34 -9.61 0.83
C MET A 280 16.74 -8.57 -0.22
N LEU A 281 15.84 -7.64 -0.56
CA LEU A 281 16.10 -6.55 -1.49
C LEU A 281 17.16 -5.58 -0.94
N MET A 282 17.04 -5.17 0.33
CA MET A 282 18.03 -4.31 0.99
C MET A 282 19.40 -4.98 1.10
N LEU A 283 19.44 -6.25 1.49
CA LEU A 283 20.69 -7.03 1.55
C LEU A 283 21.34 -7.19 0.17
N SER A 284 20.53 -7.45 -0.86
CA SER A 284 21.03 -7.53 -2.25
C SER A 284 21.62 -6.20 -2.69
N ALA A 285 20.95 -5.08 -2.38
CA ALA A 285 21.46 -3.75 -2.68
C ALA A 285 22.80 -3.48 -1.96
N TYR A 286 22.90 -3.83 -0.66
CA TYR A 286 24.15 -3.70 0.08
C TYR A 286 25.28 -4.53 -0.52
N HIS A 287 24.99 -5.76 -0.97
CA HIS A 287 25.98 -6.61 -1.64
C HIS A 287 26.48 -6.00 -2.95
N ILE A 288 25.58 -5.46 -3.78
CA ILE A 288 25.91 -4.73 -5.01
C ILE A 288 26.83 -3.54 -4.71
N LEU A 289 26.49 -2.75 -3.68
CA LEU A 289 27.31 -1.61 -3.26
C LEU A 289 28.70 -2.05 -2.79
N ASN A 290 28.80 -3.11 -1.98
CA ASN A 290 30.08 -3.62 -1.50
C ASN A 290 30.95 -4.15 -2.65
N LEU A 291 30.34 -4.81 -3.64
CA LEU A 291 31.05 -5.27 -4.84
C LEU A 291 31.56 -4.08 -5.67
N ALA A 292 30.76 -3.03 -5.83
CA ALA A 292 31.20 -1.82 -6.51
C ALA A 292 32.40 -1.15 -5.83
N ALA A 293 32.42 -1.13 -4.49
CA ALA A 293 33.53 -0.58 -3.72
C ALA A 293 34.85 -1.35 -3.93
N GLN A 294 34.78 -2.64 -4.27
CA GLN A 294 35.95 -3.49 -4.52
C GLN A 294 36.45 -3.39 -5.96
N LEU A 295 35.63 -2.89 -6.90
CA LEU A 295 36.07 -2.76 -8.28
C LEU A 295 37.16 -1.69 -8.41
N PRO A 296 38.28 -1.99 -9.08
CA PRO A 296 39.35 -1.04 -9.27
C PRO A 296 38.84 0.16 -10.06
N ARG A 297 39.02 1.36 -9.50
CA ARG A 297 38.65 2.65 -10.14
C ARG A 297 39.23 2.84 -11.55
N ARG A 298 40.21 2.02 -11.96
CA ARG A 298 40.94 2.07 -13.24
C ARG A 298 40.34 1.25 -14.38
N VAL A 299 39.35 0.37 -14.16
CA VAL A 299 38.67 -0.34 -15.27
C VAL A 299 37.72 0.58 -16.07
N LEU A 300 37.63 1.86 -15.68
CA LEU A 300 36.73 2.88 -16.21
C LEU A 300 37.32 3.68 -17.39
N ALA A 301 38.06 3.02 -18.29
CA ALA A 301 38.30 3.54 -19.64
C ALA A 301 37.71 2.54 -20.65
N PRO A 302 36.85 2.97 -21.60
CA PRO A 302 36.06 2.07 -22.44
C PRO A 302 36.87 1.46 -23.60
N THR A 303 38.09 0.95 -23.35
CA THR A 303 38.98 0.49 -24.45
C THR A 303 39.65 -0.87 -24.27
N GLU A 304 39.43 -1.65 -23.22
CA GLU A 304 40.00 -3.01 -23.16
C GLU A 304 38.97 -4.12 -22.91
N PRO A 305 39.01 -5.22 -23.70
CA PRO A 305 38.13 -6.36 -23.52
C PRO A 305 38.47 -7.12 -22.23
N LEU A 306 37.44 -7.32 -21.40
CA LEU A 306 37.47 -7.93 -20.08
C LEU A 306 37.66 -9.45 -20.14
N SER A 307 38.86 -9.93 -20.45
CA SER A 307 39.25 -11.34 -20.23
C SER A 307 39.61 -11.66 -18.77
N GLY A 308 39.72 -10.64 -17.90
CA GLY A 308 40.17 -10.80 -16.51
C GLY A 308 39.06 -10.99 -15.46
N LEU A 309 37.81 -10.64 -15.76
CA LEU A 309 36.72 -10.70 -14.76
C LEU A 309 36.15 -12.11 -14.53
N GLU A 310 36.25 -13.01 -15.51
CA GLU A 310 35.77 -14.40 -15.38
C GLU A 310 36.57 -15.22 -14.35
N ALA A 311 37.81 -14.84 -14.06
CA ALA A 311 38.65 -15.50 -13.07
C ALA A 311 38.30 -15.13 -11.62
N TRP A 312 37.63 -14.00 -11.40
CA TRP A 312 37.30 -13.50 -10.06
C TRP A 312 35.90 -13.92 -9.58
N ILE A 313 35.00 -14.25 -10.52
CA ILE A 313 33.64 -14.67 -10.21
C ILE A 313 33.57 -16.19 -9.93
N ASN A 314 34.55 -16.96 -10.40
CA ASN A 314 34.58 -18.42 -10.28
C ASN A 314 35.51 -18.97 -9.18
N GLY A 315 36.03 -18.12 -8.29
CA GLY A 315 36.87 -18.50 -7.14
C GLY A 315 36.23 -18.09 -5.82
#